data_AF-A0A2S6Z7L0-F1
#
_entry.id   AF-A0A2S6Z7L0-F1
#
_cell.length_a   1.000
_cell.length_b   1.000
_cell.length_c   1.000
_cell.angle_alpha   90.00
_cell.angle_beta   90.00
_cell.angle_gamma   90.00
#
_symmetry.space_group_name_H-M   'P 1'
#
loop_
_entity.id
_entity.type
_entity.pdbx_description
1 polymer ?
#
loop_
_entity_poly.entity_id
_entity_poly.type
_entity_poly.pdbx_seq_one_letter_code
_entity_poly.pdbx_strand_id
1 'polypeptide(L)'
;MTLPPLAWYLPLIGGLMIGTASGAYLLLVGRIAGISGLLADALGLQAGGARSLSALFLAGLLTSAGVALAIKPIAPASLTGTGAPVLILAGLLVGYGTRLGAGCTSGHGVSGLARLSPRSIVATTVFMLLGMATVTVVRVAAGTGA
;
A
#
# COMPACT_ATOMS: atom_id res chain seq x y z
N MET A 1 -4.89 23.72 -7.39
CA MET A 1 -4.41 23.32 -6.05
C MET A 1 -2.98 23.83 -5.88
N THR A 2 -2.82 25.12 -5.55
CA THR A 2 -1.51 25.67 -5.23
C THR A 2 -1.17 25.27 -3.80
N LEU A 3 -0.33 24.27 -3.62
CA LEU A 3 0.27 23.99 -2.32
C LEU A 3 1.02 25.28 -1.91
N PRO A 4 0.78 25.85 -0.72
CA PRO A 4 1.60 26.95 -0.25
C PRO A 4 3.08 26.49 -0.30
N PRO A 5 4.03 27.39 -0.61
CA PRO A 5 5.45 27.05 -0.81
C PRO A 5 6.14 26.40 0.41
N LEU A 6 5.42 26.18 1.51
CA LEU A 6 5.87 25.55 2.75
C LEU A 6 5.17 24.24 3.12
N ALA A 7 4.40 23.59 2.24
CA ALA A 7 3.67 22.34 2.59
C ALA A 7 4.56 21.08 2.81
N TRP A 8 5.86 21.22 3.07
CA TRP A 8 6.79 20.12 3.34
C TRP A 8 6.51 19.40 4.67
N TYR A 9 5.85 20.07 5.62
CA TYR A 9 5.54 19.49 6.93
C TYR A 9 4.54 18.32 6.83
N LEU A 10 3.56 18.36 5.91
CA LEU A 10 2.59 17.28 5.72
C LEU A 10 3.22 15.93 5.34
N PRO A 11 4.01 15.83 4.25
CA PRO A 11 4.66 14.57 3.88
C PRO A 11 5.70 14.15 4.91
N LEU A 12 6.36 15.09 5.61
CA LEU A 12 7.30 14.75 6.68
C LEU A 12 6.59 14.10 7.88
N ILE A 13 5.48 14.70 8.35
CA ILE A 13 4.68 14.14 9.44
C ILE A 13 4.11 12.78 9.03
N GLY A 14 3.55 12.66 7.82
CA GLY A 14 3.04 11.40 7.30
C GLY A 14 4.11 10.31 7.23
N GLY A 15 5.31 10.65 6.73
CA GLY A 15 6.46 9.76 6.70
C GLY A 15 6.91 9.32 8.09
N LEU A 16 6.96 10.25 9.05
CA LEU A 16 7.29 9.95 10.45
C LEU A 16 6.25 8.99 11.07
N MET A 17 4.95 9.22 10.83
CA MET A 17 3.88 8.35 11.33
C MET A 17 3.96 6.93 10.72
N ILE A 18 4.18 6.81 9.42
CA ILE A 18 4.32 5.50 8.75
C ILE A 18 5.59 4.78 9.22
N GLY A 19 6.71 5.51 9.34
CA GLY A 19 7.98 4.98 9.81
C GLY A 19 7.92 4.49 11.24
N THR A 20 7.35 5.28 12.15
CA THR A 20 7.16 4.88 13.55
C THR A 20 6.20 3.70 13.69
N ALA A 21 5.07 3.69 12.97
CA ALA A 21 4.13 2.57 13.00
C ALA A 21 4.74 1.26 12.48
N SER A 22 5.42 1.31 11.33
CA SER A 22 6.07 0.13 10.74
C SER A 22 7.29 -0.36 11.54
N GLY A 23 8.07 0.57 12.11
CA GLY A 23 9.19 0.27 13.01
C GLY A 23 8.73 -0.34 14.33
N ALA A 24 7.68 0.22 14.96
CA ALA A 24 7.10 -0.33 16.17
C ALA A 24 6.56 -1.75 15.94
N TYR A 25 5.88 -2.00 14.81
CA TYR A 25 5.41 -3.35 14.48
C TYR A 25 6.59 -4.33 14.31
N LEU A 26 7.68 -3.91 13.66
CA LEU A 26 8.89 -4.72 13.53
C LEU A 26 9.55 -5.02 14.88
N LEU A 27 9.59 -4.07 15.81
CA LEU A 27 10.17 -4.25 17.14
C LEU A 27 9.30 -5.13 18.04
N LEU A 28 7.97 -4.98 17.99
CA LEU A 28 7.04 -5.71 18.85
C LEU A 28 6.80 -7.15 18.38
N VAL A 29 6.73 -7.37 17.06
CA VAL A 29 6.38 -8.68 16.47
C VAL A 29 7.60 -9.40 15.89
N GLY A 30 8.71 -8.69 15.66
CA GLY A 30 9.90 -9.23 14.99
C GLY A 30 9.70 -9.48 13.48
N ARG A 31 8.59 -8.99 12.91
CA ARG A 31 8.20 -9.22 11.51
C ARG A 31 8.03 -7.92 10.75
N ILE A 32 8.35 -7.96 9.46
CA ILE A 32 8.25 -6.81 8.56
C ILE A 32 6.77 -6.44 8.35
N ALA A 33 6.44 -5.15 8.48
CA ALA A 33 5.08 -4.64 8.26
C ALA A 33 4.73 -4.63 6.77
N GLY A 34 4.09 -5.71 6.29
CA GLY A 34 3.55 -5.81 4.93
C GLY A 34 2.06 -6.09 4.94
N ILE A 35 1.23 -5.23 4.35
CA ILE A 35 -0.24 -5.31 4.41
C ILE A 35 -0.76 -6.68 3.96
N SER A 36 -0.28 -7.24 2.84
CA SER A 36 -0.68 -8.59 2.40
C SER A 36 -0.33 -9.69 3.41
N GLY A 37 0.79 -9.57 4.11
CA GLY A 37 1.21 -10.51 5.16
C GLY A 37 0.38 -10.36 6.43
N LEU A 38 0.09 -9.12 6.84
CA LEU A 38 -0.78 -8.81 7.98
C LEU A 38 -2.21 -9.29 7.73
N LEU A 39 -2.72 -9.14 6.52
CA LEU A 39 -4.04 -9.62 6.14
C LEU A 39 -4.11 -11.14 6.19
N ALA A 40 -3.10 -11.83 5.64
CA ALA A 40 -3.05 -13.28 5.68
C ALA A 40 -2.93 -13.82 7.12
N ASP A 41 -2.14 -13.15 7.97
CA ASP A 41 -2.03 -13.44 9.41
C ASP A 41 -3.35 -13.19 10.16
N ALA A 42 -4.03 -12.07 9.89
CA ALA A 42 -5.34 -11.75 10.47
C ALA A 42 -6.42 -12.77 10.08
N LEU A 43 -6.37 -13.29 8.85
CA LEU A 43 -7.22 -14.37 8.36
C LEU A 43 -6.85 -15.76 8.90
N GLY A 44 -5.74 -15.88 9.65
CA GLY A 44 -5.30 -17.15 10.23
C GLY A 44 -4.64 -18.09 9.22
N LEU A 45 -4.20 -17.58 8.07
CA LEU A 45 -3.52 -18.36 7.04
C LEU A 45 -2.03 -18.59 7.34
N GLN A 46 -1.52 -17.99 8.42
CA GLN A 46 -0.15 -18.13 8.91
C GLN A 46 -0.16 -18.72 10.32
N ALA A 47 0.59 -19.80 10.52
CA ALA A 47 0.78 -20.40 11.84
C ALA A 47 1.78 -19.59 12.68
N GLY A 48 1.45 -19.36 13.96
CA GLY A 48 2.37 -18.79 14.95
C GLY A 48 2.64 -17.29 14.84
N GLY A 49 1.76 -16.51 14.21
CA GLY A 49 1.84 -15.05 14.17
C GLY A 49 1.03 -14.34 15.26
N ALA A 50 1.32 -13.06 15.48
CA ALA A 50 0.61 -12.21 16.43
C ALA A 50 -0.72 -11.71 15.84
N ARG A 51 -1.66 -12.63 15.58
CA ARG A 51 -2.94 -12.36 14.90
C ARG A 51 -3.67 -11.13 15.45
N SER A 52 -3.67 -10.97 16.77
CA SER A 52 -4.26 -9.82 17.45
C SER A 52 -3.58 -8.50 17.06
N LEU A 53 -2.24 -8.44 17.08
CA LEU A 53 -1.49 -7.24 16.67
C LEU A 53 -1.64 -6.94 15.17
N SER A 54 -1.65 -7.96 14.32
CA SER A 54 -1.88 -7.78 12.88
C SER A 54 -3.26 -7.21 12.61
N ALA A 55 -4.30 -7.74 13.28
CA ALA A 55 -5.66 -7.23 13.20
C ALA A 55 -5.78 -5.80 13.75
N LEU A 56 -5.14 -5.50 14.88
CA LEU A 56 -5.10 -4.14 15.46
C LEU A 56 -4.39 -3.15 14.55
N PHE A 57 -3.30 -3.54 13.89
CA PHE A 57 -2.60 -2.70 12.93
C PHE A 57 -3.48 -2.39 11.72
N LEU A 58 -4.16 -3.40 11.16
CA LEU A 58 -5.10 -3.23 10.05
C LEU A 58 -6.31 -2.38 10.46
N ALA A 59 -6.84 -2.58 11.66
CA ALA A 59 -7.92 -1.76 12.21
C ALA A 59 -7.47 -0.30 12.36
N GLY A 60 -6.27 -0.05 12.88
CA GLY A 60 -5.67 1.29 12.96
C GLY A 60 -5.50 1.95 11.59
N LEU A 61 -5.12 1.19 10.57
CA LEU A 61 -5.01 1.69 9.19
C LEU A 61 -6.39 2.06 8.61
N LEU A 62 -7.42 1.25 8.87
CA LEU A 62 -8.80 1.55 8.45
C LEU A 62 -9.38 2.75 9.20
N THR A 63 -9.21 2.80 10.52
CA THR A 63 -9.75 3.90 11.34
C THR A 63 -9.06 5.22 11.02
N SER A 64 -7.74 5.23 10.84
CA SER A 64 -7.02 6.45 10.44
C SER A 64 -7.45 6.96 9.06
N ALA A 65 -7.67 6.08 8.08
CA ALA A 65 -8.23 6.46 6.78
C ALA A 65 -9.65 7.04 6.92
N GLY A 66 -10.51 6.42 7.75
CA GLY A 66 -11.86 6.91 8.02
C GLY A 66 -11.88 8.28 8.70
N VAL A 67 -11.02 8.49 9.71
CA VAL A 67 -10.85 9.79 10.39
C VAL A 67 -10.35 10.85 9.40
N ALA A 68 -9.39 10.52 8.55
CA ALA A 68 -8.90 11.44 7.53
C ALA A 68 -10.01 11.87 6.56
N LEU A 69 -10.87 10.93 6.17
CA LEU A 69 -12.02 11.21 5.29
C LEU A 69 -13.11 12.04 6.00
N ALA A 70 -13.28 11.89 7.32
CA ALA A 70 -14.21 12.70 8.11
C ALA A 70 -13.75 14.15 8.26
N ILE A 71 -12.43 14.37 8.42
CA ILE A 71 -11.85 15.73 8.54
C ILE A 71 -11.86 16.44 7.19
N LYS A 72 -11.49 15.73 6.12
CA LYS A 72 -11.43 16.27 4.77
C LYS A 72 -12.20 15.34 3.84
N PRO A 73 -13.51 15.57 3.66
CA PRO A 73 -14.34 14.76 2.78
C PRO A 73 -13.79 14.82 1.35
N ILE A 74 -13.33 13.69 0.84
CA ILE A 74 -12.96 13.54 -0.56
C ILE A 74 -14.16 12.87 -1.22
N ALA A 75 -14.75 13.51 -2.23
CA ALA A 75 -15.78 12.87 -3.03
C ALA A 75 -15.19 11.59 -3.64
N PRO A 76 -15.74 10.40 -3.39
CA PRO A 76 -15.25 9.18 -4.00
C PRO A 76 -15.31 9.36 -5.52
N ALA A 77 -14.20 9.07 -6.20
CA ALA A 77 -14.18 9.10 -7.64
C ALA A 77 -15.30 8.20 -8.17
N SER A 78 -16.18 8.75 -9.00
CA SER A 78 -17.29 7.99 -9.55
C SER A 78 -16.74 6.81 -10.33
N LEU A 79 -17.04 5.59 -9.85
CA LEU A 79 -16.68 4.33 -10.49
C LEU A 79 -17.47 4.06 -11.79
N THR A 80 -18.13 5.09 -12.32
CA THR A 80 -19.09 5.05 -13.42
C THR A 80 -18.53 4.51 -14.74
N GLY A 81 -17.21 4.31 -14.87
CA GLY A 81 -16.57 3.67 -16.02
C GLY A 81 -15.84 2.35 -15.75
N THR A 82 -15.75 1.88 -14.50
CA THR A 82 -15.03 0.64 -14.15
C THR A 82 -16.00 -0.35 -13.52
N GLY A 83 -16.51 -1.29 -14.33
CA GLY A 83 -17.44 -2.31 -13.84
C GLY A 83 -16.83 -3.16 -12.72
N ALA A 84 -17.66 -3.60 -11.77
CA ALA A 84 -17.28 -4.49 -10.68
C ALA A 84 -16.42 -5.71 -11.10
N PRO A 85 -16.63 -6.35 -12.28
CA PRO A 85 -15.78 -7.45 -12.72
C PRO A 85 -14.30 -7.08 -12.88
N VAL A 86 -14.01 -5.86 -13.37
CA VAL A 86 -12.63 -5.39 -13.57
C VAL A 86 -11.94 -5.21 -12.22
N LEU A 87 -12.63 -4.68 -11.23
CA LEU A 87 -12.08 -4.50 -9.88
C LEU A 87 -11.82 -5.83 -9.18
N ILE A 88 -12.72 -6.80 -9.32
CA ILE A 88 -12.54 -8.15 -8.76
C ILE A 88 -11.32 -8.81 -9.40
N LEU A 89 -11.22 -8.78 -10.72
CA LEU A 89 -10.08 -9.34 -11.45
C LEU A 89 -8.77 -8.63 -11.07
N ALA A 90 -8.77 -7.30 -10.99
CA ALA A 90 -7.61 -6.53 -10.57
C ALA A 90 -7.17 -6.92 -9.14
N GLY A 91 -8.11 -7.02 -8.19
CA GLY A 91 -7.84 -7.44 -6.82
C GLY A 91 -7.24 -8.84 -6.74
N LEU A 92 -7.79 -9.80 -7.49
CA LEU A 92 -7.25 -11.17 -7.56
C LEU A 92 -5.84 -11.19 -8.15
N LEU A 93 -5.61 -10.44 -9.23
CA LEU A 93 -4.31 -10.40 -9.91
C LEU A 93 -3.24 -9.75 -9.02
N VAL A 94 -3.59 -8.67 -8.31
CA VAL A 94 -2.71 -8.03 -7.31
C VAL A 94 -2.44 -8.99 -6.14
N GLY A 95 -3.48 -9.65 -5.61
CA GLY A 95 -3.33 -10.63 -4.53
C GLY A 95 -2.37 -11.76 -4.91
N TYR A 96 -2.59 -12.36 -6.08
CA TYR A 96 -1.72 -13.39 -6.65
C TYR A 96 -0.28 -12.87 -6.87
N GLY A 97 -0.14 -11.70 -7.48
CA GLY A 97 1.16 -11.07 -7.74
C GLY A 97 1.96 -10.79 -6.46
N THR A 98 1.32 -10.28 -5.41
CA THR A 98 1.99 -10.05 -4.11
C THR A 98 2.45 -11.35 -3.45
N ARG A 99 1.72 -12.45 -3.67
CA ARG A 99 2.14 -13.78 -3.19
C ARG A 99 3.33 -14.31 -3.97
N LEU A 100 3.32 -14.21 -5.29
CA LEU A 100 4.45 -14.58 -6.16
C LEU A 100 5.71 -13.75 -5.85
N GLY A 101 5.55 -12.45 -5.60
CA GLY A 101 6.63 -11.54 -5.22
C GLY A 101 7.19 -11.77 -3.82
N ALA A 102 6.57 -12.65 -3.02
CA ALA A 102 6.84 -12.84 -1.59
C ALA A 102 6.72 -11.53 -0.78
N GLY A 103 5.83 -10.63 -1.19
CA GLY A 103 5.65 -9.33 -0.54
C GLY A 103 4.77 -8.38 -1.34
N CYS A 104 4.31 -7.33 -0.65
CA CYS A 104 3.58 -6.21 -1.24
C CYS A 104 4.46 -4.97 -1.30
N THR A 105 3.95 -3.91 -1.94
CA THR A 105 4.61 -2.60 -2.01
C THR A 105 4.89 -1.99 -0.64
N SER A 106 4.01 -2.18 0.36
CA SER A 106 4.28 -1.71 1.72
C SER A 106 5.47 -2.45 2.35
N GLY A 107 5.56 -3.77 2.14
CA GLY A 107 6.64 -4.58 2.71
C GLY A 107 7.99 -4.36 2.01
N HIS A 108 8.02 -4.36 0.67
CA HIS A 108 9.25 -4.12 -0.10
C HIS A 108 9.62 -2.63 -0.16
N GLY A 109 8.64 -1.76 -0.41
CA GLY A 109 8.86 -0.33 -0.60
C GLY A 109 9.09 0.41 0.70
N VAL A 110 8.23 0.28 1.72
CA VAL A 110 8.41 1.03 2.97
C VAL A 110 9.49 0.37 3.83
N SER A 111 9.22 -0.84 4.35
CA SER A 111 10.14 -1.48 5.30
C SER A 111 11.36 -2.11 4.63
N GLY A 112 11.26 -2.55 3.38
CA GLY A 112 12.33 -3.21 2.65
C GLY A 112 13.42 -2.25 2.15
N LEU A 113 13.03 -1.08 1.62
CA LEU A 113 13.99 -0.03 1.23
C LEU A 113 14.66 0.59 2.44
N ALA A 114 13.93 0.80 3.55
CA ALA A 114 14.49 1.31 4.79
C ALA A 114 15.59 0.41 5.38
N ARG A 115 15.54 -0.90 5.09
CA ARG A 115 16.56 -1.89 5.49
C ARG A 115 17.66 -2.10 4.44
N LEU A 116 17.67 -1.30 3.38
CA LEU A 116 18.63 -1.39 2.26
C LEU A 116 18.71 -2.80 1.64
N SER A 117 17.59 -3.51 1.58
CA SER A 117 17.55 -4.87 1.00
C SER A 117 17.66 -4.81 -0.53
N PRO A 118 18.68 -5.43 -1.15
CA PRO A 118 18.84 -5.40 -2.60
C PRO A 118 17.67 -6.07 -3.32
N ARG A 119 17.11 -7.15 -2.75
CA ARG A 119 15.90 -7.80 -3.27
C ARG A 119 14.71 -6.84 -3.29
N SER A 120 14.53 -6.05 -2.24
CA SER A 120 13.41 -5.10 -2.13
C SER A 120 13.57 -3.90 -3.05
N ILE A 121 14.81 -3.45 -3.27
CA ILE A 121 15.12 -2.39 -4.24
C ILE A 121 14.70 -2.86 -5.64
N VAL A 122 15.19 -4.01 -6.08
CA VAL A 122 14.86 -4.57 -7.41
C VAL A 122 13.34 -4.76 -7.56
N ALA A 123 12.69 -5.39 -6.58
CA ALA A 123 11.25 -5.62 -6.62
C ALA A 123 10.44 -4.32 -6.74
N THR A 124 10.82 -3.28 -5.99
CA THR A 124 10.12 -1.99 -5.97
C THR A 124 10.34 -1.23 -7.27
N THR A 125 11.57 -1.21 -7.80
CA THR A 125 11.88 -0.56 -9.07
C THR A 125 11.14 -1.21 -10.23
N VAL A 126 11.16 -2.55 -10.32
CA VAL A 126 10.42 -3.28 -11.36
C VAL A 126 8.93 -3.00 -11.25
N PHE A 127 8.36 -3.06 -10.04
CA PHE A 127 6.93 -2.76 -9.84
C PHE A 127 6.55 -1.35 -10.31
N MET A 128 7.33 -0.33 -9.95
CA MET A 128 7.06 1.05 -10.37
C MET A 128 7.21 1.26 -11.87
N LEU A 129 8.24 0.69 -12.49
CA LEU A 129 8.43 0.75 -13.94
C LEU A 129 7.26 0.09 -14.69
N LEU A 130 6.84 -1.10 -14.26
CA LEU A 130 5.73 -1.82 -14.88
C LEU A 130 4.40 -1.08 -14.67
N GLY A 131 4.18 -0.49 -13.51
CA GLY A 131 3.01 0.34 -13.23
C GLY A 131 2.93 1.57 -14.14
N MET A 132 4.04 2.31 -14.28
CA MET A 132 4.13 3.45 -15.20
C MET A 132 3.90 3.03 -16.66
N ALA A 133 4.52 1.94 -17.10
CA ALA A 133 4.34 1.39 -18.45
C ALA A 133 2.89 0.99 -18.70
N THR A 134 2.25 0.27 -17.76
CA THR A 134 0.86 -0.18 -17.87
C THR A 134 -0.10 1.00 -17.99
N VAL A 135 0.04 2.02 -17.14
CA VAL A 135 -0.81 3.23 -17.20
C VAL A 135 -0.62 3.95 -18.52
N THR A 136 0.62 4.06 -19.01
CA THR A 136 0.93 4.72 -20.29
C THR A 136 0.28 3.97 -21.45
N VAL A 137 0.46 2.65 -21.53
CA VAL A 137 -0.14 1.80 -22.56
C VAL A 137 -1.67 1.88 -22.54
N VAL A 138 -2.28 1.77 -21.36
CA VAL A 138 -3.75 1.84 -21.23
C VAL A 138 -4.28 3.22 -21.63
N ARG A 139 -3.62 4.32 -21.24
CA ARG A 139 -4.05 5.67 -21.61
C ARG A 139 -3.97 5.90 -23.12
N VAL A 140 -2.90 5.42 -23.76
CA VAL A 140 -2.69 5.50 -25.20
C VAL A 140 -3.74 4.64 -25.92
N ALA A 141 -3.95 3.40 -25.49
CA ALA A 141 -4.93 2.49 -26.08
C ALA A 141 -6.38 2.98 -25.91
N ALA A 142 -6.70 3.63 -24.79
CA ALA A 142 -8.01 4.22 -24.54
C ALA A 142 -8.22 5.57 -25.27
N GLY A 143 -7.24 6.07 -26.04
CA GLY A 143 -7.35 7.32 -26.78
C GLY A 143 -7.38 8.59 -25.90
N THR A 144 -7.00 8.47 -24.63
CA THR A 144 -6.99 9.59 -23.65
C THR A 144 -5.68 10.38 -23.65
N GLY A 145 -5.02 10.45 -24.81
CA GLY A 145 -3.70 11.07 -24.97
C GLY A 145 -3.77 12.58 -25.18
N ALA A 146 -3.28 13.32 -24.17
CA ALA A 146 -3.12 14.78 -24.04
C ALA A 146 -4.39 15.58 -23.72
#